data_AF-A0A7V3W2C4-F1
#
_entry.id   AF-A0A7V3W2C4-F1
#
_cell.length_a   1.000
_cell.length_b   1.000
_cell.length_c   1.000
_cell.angle_alpha   90.00
_cell.angle_beta   90.00
_cell.angle_gamma   90.00
#
_symmetry.space_group_name_H-M   'P 1'
#
loop_
_entity.id
_entity.type
_entity.pdbx_description
1 polymer ?
#
loop_
_entity_poly.entity_id
_entity_poly.type
_entity_poly.pdbx_seq_one_letter_code
_entity_poly.pdbx_strand_id
1 'polypeptide(L)'
;MSGFSELLDKKMKQMGMNYNKLAVEVGVSAVYISQILRGRRIPKDSILVKLSEVLRLDPRQVLSLAHYEKAPASARPYLGTGQGGSATPEKFENVGPYPLGRGQRIPVLGWVQAGQFSPSESADLTPQSPDDYVYSDILGRNLFALRVENDSMEPVF
;
A
#
# COMPACT_ATOMS: atom_id res chain seq x y z
N MET A 1 14.05 11.52 -15.83
CA MET A 1 14.26 10.06 -15.74
C MET A 1 14.06 9.68 -14.29
N SER A 2 13.26 8.64 -14.03
CA SER A 2 12.84 8.29 -12.67
C SER A 2 13.80 7.29 -12.02
N GLY A 3 14.07 7.45 -10.72
CA GLY A 3 15.12 6.70 -10.02
C GLY A 3 14.98 5.18 -10.03
N PHE A 4 13.75 4.63 -10.00
CA PHE A 4 13.55 3.17 -10.09
C PHE A 4 13.85 2.64 -11.51
N SER A 5 13.32 3.31 -12.54
CA SER A 5 13.55 2.91 -13.93
C SER A 5 15.03 2.95 -14.33
N GLU A 6 15.77 3.95 -13.81
CA GLU A 6 17.19 4.13 -14.05
C GLU A 6 18.04 3.06 -13.34
N LEU A 7 17.67 2.68 -12.10
CA LEU A 7 18.31 1.59 -11.36
C LEU A 7 18.24 0.28 -12.16
N LEU A 8 17.04 -0.05 -12.66
CA LEU A 8 16.81 -1.26 -13.44
C LEU A 8 17.60 -1.24 -14.75
N ASP A 9 17.57 -0.15 -15.50
CA ASP A 9 18.28 -0.03 -16.78
C ASP A 9 19.81 -0.14 -16.59
N LYS A 10 20.35 0.50 -15.55
CA LYS A 10 21.78 0.40 -15.20
C LYS A 10 22.16 -1.04 -14.85
N LYS A 11 21.38 -1.73 -14.02
CA LYS A 11 21.67 -3.12 -13.63
C LYS A 11 21.56 -4.08 -14.81
N MET A 12 20.56 -3.90 -15.66
CA MET A 12 20.36 -4.70 -16.86
C MET A 12 21.56 -4.58 -17.82
N LYS A 13 22.07 -3.34 -18.03
CA LYS A 13 23.28 -3.09 -18.82
C LYS A 13 24.52 -3.75 -18.23
N GLN A 14 24.68 -3.70 -16.90
CA GLN A 14 25.80 -4.38 -16.21
C GLN A 14 25.77 -5.90 -16.39
N MET A 15 24.57 -6.49 -16.48
CA MET A 15 24.39 -7.92 -16.71
C MET A 15 24.39 -8.31 -18.20
N GLY A 16 24.57 -7.35 -19.11
CA GLY A 16 24.54 -7.58 -20.56
C GLY A 16 23.18 -8.11 -21.05
N MET A 17 22.09 -7.84 -20.33
CA MET A 17 20.75 -8.28 -20.72
C MET A 17 20.11 -7.29 -21.70
N ASN A 18 19.27 -7.82 -22.59
CA ASN A 18 18.37 -7.01 -23.41
C ASN A 18 16.92 -7.09 -22.89
N TYR A 19 16.04 -6.22 -23.37
CA TYR A 19 14.64 -6.16 -22.94
C TYR A 19 13.87 -7.46 -23.18
N ASN A 20 14.16 -8.18 -24.28
CA ASN A 20 13.50 -9.43 -24.61
C ASN A 20 13.89 -10.55 -23.63
N LYS A 21 15.17 -10.65 -23.28
CA LYS A 21 15.68 -11.65 -22.35
C LYS A 21 15.12 -11.43 -20.95
N LEU A 22 15.12 -10.18 -20.48
CA LEU A 22 14.53 -9.82 -19.18
C LEU A 22 13.02 -10.13 -19.15
N ALA A 23 12.32 -9.85 -20.24
CA ALA A 23 10.89 -10.14 -20.35
C ALA A 23 10.58 -11.64 -20.24
N VAL A 24 11.37 -12.48 -20.92
CA VAL A 24 11.25 -13.94 -20.85
C VAL A 24 11.54 -14.45 -19.44
N GLU A 25 12.62 -14.00 -18.79
CA GLU A 25 12.98 -14.45 -17.44
C GLU A 25 11.96 -14.04 -16.36
N VAL A 26 11.35 -12.85 -16.50
CA VAL A 26 10.32 -12.37 -15.56
C VAL A 26 8.93 -12.96 -15.88
N GLY A 27 8.73 -13.45 -17.10
CA GLY A 27 7.45 -13.98 -17.58
C GLY A 27 6.44 -12.90 -17.99
N VAL A 28 6.91 -11.83 -18.64
CA VAL A 28 6.09 -10.70 -19.12
C VAL A 28 6.45 -10.34 -20.56
N SER A 29 5.70 -9.41 -21.18
CA SER A 29 5.99 -8.98 -22.56
C SER A 29 7.15 -7.98 -22.61
N ALA A 30 7.94 -8.02 -23.69
CA ALA A 30 9.03 -7.05 -23.93
C ALA A 30 8.54 -5.60 -24.01
N VAL A 31 7.32 -5.39 -24.54
CA VAL A 31 6.65 -4.08 -24.55
C VAL A 31 6.41 -3.59 -23.12
N TYR A 32 5.97 -4.47 -22.22
CA TYR A 32 5.74 -4.13 -20.82
C TYR A 32 7.03 -3.75 -20.10
N ILE A 33 8.11 -4.52 -20.28
CA ILE A 33 9.45 -4.16 -19.76
C ILE A 33 9.90 -2.80 -20.30
N SER A 34 9.71 -2.54 -21.59
CA SER A 34 10.07 -1.24 -22.19
C SER A 34 9.28 -0.08 -21.59
N GLN A 35 7.99 -0.25 -21.28
CA GLN A 35 7.17 0.76 -20.61
C GLN A 35 7.67 1.03 -19.19
N ILE A 36 8.09 -0.01 -18.46
CA ILE A 36 8.65 0.09 -17.10
C ILE A 36 9.96 0.87 -17.11
N LEU A 37 10.92 0.47 -17.96
CA LEU A 37 12.25 1.08 -18.03
C LEU A 37 12.24 2.52 -18.54
N ARG A 38 11.17 2.93 -19.23
CA ARG A 38 10.96 4.33 -19.65
C ARG A 38 10.20 5.17 -18.61
N GLY A 39 9.89 4.62 -17.43
CA GLY A 39 9.14 5.30 -16.37
C GLY A 39 7.68 5.57 -16.72
N ARG A 40 7.12 4.93 -17.75
CA ARG A 40 5.72 5.11 -18.15
C ARG A 40 4.76 4.30 -17.31
N ARG A 41 5.25 3.25 -16.65
CA ARG A 41 4.43 2.32 -15.89
C ARG A 41 5.19 1.73 -14.72
N ILE A 42 4.59 1.79 -13.53
CA ILE A 42 5.09 1.10 -12.35
C ILE A 42 4.34 -0.24 -12.25
N PRO A 43 5.05 -1.38 -12.21
CA PRO A 43 4.43 -2.69 -12.17
C PRO A 43 3.91 -3.03 -10.77
N LYS A 44 3.17 -4.15 -10.64
CA LYS A 44 2.72 -4.68 -9.34
C LYS A 44 3.89 -5.27 -8.57
N ASP A 45 3.76 -5.34 -7.24
CA ASP A 45 4.79 -5.84 -6.32
C ASP A 45 5.28 -7.25 -6.68
N SER A 46 4.38 -8.13 -7.15
CA SER A 46 4.75 -9.47 -7.60
C SER A 46 5.74 -9.47 -8.78
N ILE A 47 5.65 -8.49 -9.67
CA ILE A 47 6.59 -8.32 -10.78
C ILE A 47 7.86 -7.59 -10.31
N LEU A 48 7.74 -6.65 -9.36
CA LEU A 48 8.90 -5.98 -8.77
C LEU A 48 9.82 -6.98 -8.06
N VAL A 49 9.25 -7.93 -7.32
CA VAL A 49 10.00 -9.01 -6.67
C VAL A 49 10.70 -9.89 -7.71
N LYS A 50 10.01 -10.33 -8.75
CA LYS A 50 10.63 -11.11 -9.84
C LYS A 50 11.75 -10.34 -10.56
N LEU A 51 11.54 -9.05 -10.82
CA LEU A 51 12.57 -8.19 -11.40
C LEU A 51 13.80 -8.10 -10.48
N SER A 52 13.60 -7.96 -9.17
CA SER A 52 14.70 -7.93 -8.21
C SER A 52 15.49 -9.24 -8.15
N GLU A 53 14.79 -10.38 -8.23
CA GLU A 53 15.43 -11.71 -8.22
C GLU A 53 16.28 -11.93 -9.48
N VAL A 54 15.69 -11.66 -10.65
CA VAL A 54 16.38 -11.81 -11.95
C VAL A 54 17.59 -10.87 -12.06
N LEU A 55 17.43 -9.62 -11.65
CA LEU A 55 18.48 -8.61 -11.74
C LEU A 55 19.45 -8.63 -10.54
N ARG A 56 19.26 -9.55 -9.58
CA ARG A 56 20.07 -9.66 -8.35
C ARG A 56 20.18 -8.32 -7.61
N LEU A 57 19.04 -7.67 -7.45
CA LEU A 57 18.88 -6.44 -6.66
C LEU A 57 18.19 -6.79 -5.34
N ASP A 58 18.41 -5.98 -4.32
CA ASP A 58 17.66 -6.12 -3.07
C ASP A 58 16.18 -5.78 -3.33
N PRO A 59 15.23 -6.72 -3.10
CA PRO A 59 13.80 -6.47 -3.27
C PRO A 59 13.32 -5.25 -2.48
N ARG A 60 13.89 -4.99 -1.30
CA ARG A 60 13.51 -3.84 -0.46
C ARG A 60 13.82 -2.52 -1.16
N GLN A 61 14.99 -2.43 -1.78
CA GLN A 61 15.40 -1.24 -2.53
C GLN A 61 14.51 -1.03 -3.76
N VAL A 62 14.21 -2.11 -4.49
CA VAL A 62 13.38 -2.03 -5.70
C VAL A 62 11.95 -1.60 -5.37
N LEU A 63 11.34 -2.22 -4.35
CA LEU A 63 9.99 -1.91 -3.89
C LEU A 63 9.90 -0.48 -3.35
N SER A 64 10.81 -0.07 -2.46
CA SER A 64 10.79 1.28 -1.89
C SER A 64 10.88 2.37 -2.97
N LEU A 65 11.77 2.21 -3.95
CA LEU A 65 11.90 3.16 -5.05
C LEU A 65 10.65 3.19 -5.94
N ALA A 66 10.06 2.03 -6.23
CA ALA A 66 8.84 1.95 -7.03
C ALA A 66 7.63 2.61 -6.31
N HIS A 67 7.48 2.40 -5.00
CA HIS A 67 6.44 3.05 -4.20
C HIS A 67 6.65 4.56 -4.10
N TYR A 68 7.90 4.99 -3.88
CA TYR A 68 8.27 6.40 -3.86
C TYR A 68 7.92 7.10 -5.19
N GLU A 69 8.18 6.44 -6.32
CA GLU A 69 7.86 6.96 -7.65
C GLU A 69 6.35 7.04 -7.90
N LYS A 70 5.60 6.05 -7.43
CA LYS A 70 4.12 6.00 -7.55
C LYS A 70 3.43 7.02 -6.65
N ALA A 71 4.05 7.40 -5.55
CA ALA A 71 3.41 8.19 -4.51
C ALA A 71 3.13 9.64 -4.95
N PRO A 72 1.98 10.20 -4.52
CA PRO A 72 1.70 11.63 -4.69
C PRO A 72 2.75 12.47 -3.94
N ALA A 73 2.96 13.70 -4.38
CA ALA A 73 3.99 14.59 -3.82
C ALA A 73 3.88 14.74 -2.30
N SER A 74 2.65 14.73 -1.75
CA SER A 74 2.37 14.80 -0.32
C SER A 74 2.83 13.58 0.48
N ALA A 75 2.85 12.39 -0.14
CA ALA A 75 3.20 11.13 0.53
C ALA A 75 4.70 10.80 0.41
N ARG A 76 5.42 11.37 -0.56
CA ARG A 76 6.86 11.13 -0.78
C ARG A 76 7.74 11.35 0.46
N PRO A 77 7.54 12.40 1.29
CA PRO A 77 8.37 12.61 2.48
C PRO A 77 8.31 11.45 3.48
N TYR A 78 7.20 10.72 3.51
CA TYR A 78 6.97 9.60 4.43
C TYR A 78 7.44 8.25 3.88
N LEU A 79 7.83 8.19 2.61
CA LEU A 79 8.24 6.97 1.90
C LEU A 79 9.75 6.92 1.62
N GLY A 80 10.52 7.84 2.22
CA GLY A 80 11.94 8.09 1.95
C GLY A 80 12.81 6.83 1.89
N THR A 81 13.79 6.89 0.98
CA THR A 81 14.78 5.85 0.68
C THR A 81 15.56 5.47 1.93
N GLY A 82 15.42 4.22 2.35
CA GLY A 82 16.20 3.64 3.44
C GLY A 82 17.70 3.66 3.16
N GLN A 83 18.37 4.76 3.48
CA GLN A 83 19.61 4.70 4.26
C GLN A 83 19.25 4.68 5.75
N GLY A 84 18.37 3.75 6.12
CA GLY A 84 18.23 3.29 7.50
C GLY A 84 18.93 1.95 7.54
N GLY A 85 20.27 1.96 7.60
CA GLY A 85 21.02 0.75 7.89
C GLY A 85 20.44 0.13 9.15
N SER A 86 20.15 -1.18 9.12
CA SER A 86 19.90 -2.02 10.29
C SER A 86 19.49 -1.25 11.54
N ALA A 87 18.38 -0.50 11.48
CA ALA A 87 17.68 -0.20 12.68
C ALA A 87 17.07 -1.55 13.04
N THR A 88 17.77 -2.31 13.89
CA THR A 88 17.06 -2.84 15.06
C THR A 88 16.04 -1.77 15.39
N PRO A 89 14.72 -2.02 15.29
CA PRO A 89 13.75 -1.01 15.72
C PRO A 89 14.30 -0.57 17.06
N GLU A 90 14.67 0.71 17.22
CA GLU A 90 15.14 1.17 18.51
C GLU A 90 14.03 0.70 19.42
N LYS A 91 14.35 -0.31 20.24
CA LYS A 91 13.44 -0.87 21.20
C LYS A 91 13.38 0.28 22.16
N PHE A 92 12.48 1.21 21.91
CA PHE A 92 12.19 2.26 22.85
C PHE A 92 11.90 1.48 24.13
N GLU A 93 12.79 1.58 25.12
CA GLU A 93 12.74 0.71 26.31
C GLU A 93 11.42 0.87 27.06
N ASN A 94 10.69 1.95 26.76
CA ASN A 94 9.38 2.34 27.25
C ASN A 94 8.22 2.12 26.25
N VAL A 95 8.43 1.53 25.07
CA VAL A 95 7.36 1.27 24.09
C VAL A 95 7.22 -0.22 23.88
N GLY A 96 6.26 -0.80 24.61
CA GLY A 96 5.73 -2.13 24.32
C GLY A 96 4.56 -2.03 23.34
N PRO A 97 4.21 -3.12 22.63
CA PRO A 97 2.91 -3.20 22.00
C PRO A 97 1.84 -2.95 23.07
N TYR A 98 1.03 -1.90 22.90
CA TYR A 98 -0.12 -1.68 23.77
C TYR A 98 -1.04 -2.88 23.57
N PRO A 99 -1.41 -3.62 24.64
CA PRO A 99 -2.39 -4.68 24.51
C PRO A 99 -3.72 -4.01 24.19
N LEU A 100 -3.98 -3.82 22.90
CA LEU A 100 -5.32 -3.71 22.37
C LEU A 100 -6.06 -4.89 23.00
N GLY A 101 -7.07 -4.63 23.84
CA GLY A 101 -7.62 -5.62 24.77
C GLY A 101 -8.28 -6.83 24.09
N ARG A 102 -9.41 -7.33 24.61
CA ARG A 102 -10.22 -8.31 23.86
C ARG A 102 -10.98 -7.62 22.72
N GLY A 103 -10.29 -6.91 21.84
CA GLY A 103 -10.97 -6.24 20.74
C GLY A 103 -11.32 -7.22 19.65
N GLN A 104 -12.44 -6.94 19.04
CA GLN A 104 -13.04 -7.72 17.97
C GLN A 104 -13.04 -6.89 16.70
N ARG A 105 -12.95 -7.57 15.55
CA ARG A 105 -13.15 -6.94 14.26
C ARG A 105 -14.64 -6.67 14.11
N ILE A 106 -15.01 -5.40 13.96
CA ILE A 106 -16.39 -4.98 13.73
C ILE A 106 -16.56 -4.61 12.24
N PRO A 107 -17.68 -5.00 11.61
CA PRO A 107 -17.94 -4.67 10.22
C PRO A 107 -18.15 -3.16 10.01
N VAL A 108 -17.67 -2.64 8.88
CA VAL A 108 -18.01 -1.30 8.39
C VAL A 108 -19.14 -1.44 7.37
N LEU A 109 -20.27 -0.75 7.60
CA LEU A 109 -21.53 -0.91 6.85
C LEU A 109 -21.76 0.18 5.78
N GLY A 110 -20.69 0.74 5.21
CA GLY A 110 -20.77 1.74 4.14
C GLY A 110 -20.87 3.20 4.61
N TRP A 111 -21.37 4.06 3.71
CA TRP A 111 -21.48 5.52 3.89
C TRP A 111 -22.90 5.92 4.28
N VAL A 112 -23.03 6.89 5.19
CA VAL A 112 -24.31 7.55 5.49
C VAL A 112 -24.14 9.06 5.48
N GLN A 113 -25.08 9.76 4.83
CA GLN A 113 -25.16 11.22 4.86
C GLN A 113 -25.60 11.67 6.26
N ALA A 114 -24.77 12.48 6.92
CA ALA A 114 -25.11 13.02 8.21
C ALA A 114 -26.14 14.18 8.13
N GLY A 115 -26.94 14.35 9.19
CA GLY A 115 -27.92 15.43 9.30
C GLY A 115 -29.32 15.14 8.73
N GLN A 116 -29.55 13.97 8.15
CA GLN A 116 -30.87 13.50 7.70
C GLN A 116 -31.09 12.06 8.20
N PHE A 117 -32.28 11.77 8.75
CA PHE A 117 -32.68 10.39 9.05
C PHE A 117 -33.12 9.71 7.74
N SER A 118 -32.16 9.19 6.97
CA SER A 118 -32.42 8.39 5.77
C SER A 118 -31.98 6.94 5.98
N PRO A 119 -32.71 5.96 5.41
CA PRO A 119 -32.20 4.60 5.26
C PRO A 119 -30.89 4.62 4.45
N SER A 120 -29.93 3.78 4.83
CA SER A 120 -28.70 3.61 4.05
C SER A 120 -29.02 3.23 2.60
N GLU A 121 -28.38 3.89 1.63
CA GLU A 121 -28.48 3.56 0.20
C GLU A 121 -27.75 2.26 -0.16
N SER A 122 -26.99 1.68 0.78
CA SER A 122 -26.36 0.38 0.64
C SER A 122 -27.43 -0.71 0.72
N ALA A 123 -27.99 -1.07 -0.43
CA ALA A 123 -28.82 -2.26 -0.56
C ALA A 123 -28.04 -3.47 -0.02
N ASP A 124 -28.70 -4.24 0.85
CA ASP A 124 -28.24 -5.51 1.42
C ASP A 124 -27.14 -5.45 2.51
N LEU A 125 -27.36 -4.65 3.56
CA LEU A 125 -26.63 -4.74 4.84
C LEU A 125 -26.93 -6.05 5.58
N THR A 126 -26.51 -7.18 5.02
CA THR A 126 -26.43 -8.43 5.78
C THR A 126 -25.09 -8.46 6.53
N PRO A 127 -25.02 -8.94 7.78
CA PRO A 127 -23.76 -9.08 8.52
C PRO A 127 -22.69 -9.95 7.83
N GLN A 128 -23.05 -10.59 6.71
CA GLN A 128 -22.22 -11.51 5.95
C GLN A 128 -21.45 -10.84 4.79
N SER A 129 -21.72 -9.58 4.45
CA SER A 129 -21.00 -8.88 3.37
C SER A 129 -20.67 -7.42 3.72
N PRO A 130 -19.78 -7.17 4.70
CA PRO A 130 -19.35 -5.82 5.02
C PRO A 130 -18.33 -5.26 4.03
N ASP A 131 -18.30 -3.93 3.88
CA ASP A 131 -17.37 -3.22 3.01
C ASP A 131 -15.93 -3.29 3.52
N ASP A 132 -15.75 -3.33 4.84
CA ASP A 132 -14.45 -3.37 5.52
C ASP A 132 -14.62 -3.87 6.97
N TYR A 133 -13.51 -4.05 7.68
CA TYR A 133 -13.52 -4.34 9.13
C TYR A 133 -12.55 -3.42 9.87
N VAL A 134 -13.03 -2.82 10.96
CA VAL A 134 -12.22 -1.99 11.86
C VAL A 134 -12.05 -2.70 13.20
N TYR A 135 -10.91 -2.49 13.85
CA TYR A 135 -10.68 -2.99 15.20
C TYR A 135 -11.40 -2.12 16.22
N SER A 136 -12.14 -2.75 17.14
CA SER A 136 -12.75 -2.06 18.27
C SER A 136 -12.53 -2.85 19.55
N ASP A 137 -12.10 -2.16 20.61
CA ASP A 137 -12.02 -2.65 21.98
C ASP A 137 -13.32 -2.41 22.78
N ILE A 138 -14.34 -1.85 22.14
CA ILE A 138 -15.67 -1.66 22.73
C ILE A 138 -16.31 -3.03 22.97
N LEU A 139 -16.80 -3.24 24.20
CA LEU A 139 -17.51 -4.44 24.58
C LEU A 139 -19.00 -4.29 24.23
N GLY A 140 -19.47 -5.11 23.29
CA GLY A 140 -20.87 -5.08 22.86
C GLY A 140 -21.22 -6.24 21.93
N ARG A 141 -22.51 -6.59 21.91
CA ARG A 141 -23.08 -7.51 20.92
C ARG A 141 -23.58 -6.68 19.73
N ASN A 142 -23.39 -7.15 18.50
CA ASN A 142 -23.82 -6.48 17.27
C ASN A 142 -23.20 -5.08 17.06
N LEU A 143 -21.89 -4.96 17.27
CA LEU A 143 -21.16 -3.73 16.96
C LEU A 143 -20.89 -3.62 15.46
N PHE A 144 -20.96 -2.39 14.95
CA PHE A 144 -20.62 -2.03 13.58
C PHE A 144 -20.09 -0.59 13.53
N ALA A 145 -19.35 -0.27 12.48
CA ALA A 145 -18.85 1.08 12.21
C ALA A 145 -19.51 1.64 10.93
N LEU A 146 -19.64 2.98 10.88
CA LEU A 146 -20.10 3.71 9.70
C LEU A 146 -19.08 4.74 9.29
N ARG A 147 -19.01 5.00 7.97
CA ARG A 147 -18.29 6.13 7.43
C ARG A 147 -19.26 7.29 7.28
N VAL A 148 -18.96 8.41 7.93
CA VAL A 148 -19.70 9.65 7.78
C VAL A 148 -19.00 10.48 6.71
N GLU A 149 -19.78 10.96 5.75
CA GLU A 149 -19.31 11.94 4.77
C GLU A 149 -19.71 13.35 5.25
N ASN A 150 -18.79 14.31 5.08
CA ASN A 150 -18.98 15.74 5.42
C ASN A 150 -18.80 16.10 6.92
N ASP A 151 -18.87 17.40 7.22
CA ASP A 151 -18.51 17.99 8.51
C ASP A 151 -19.69 18.10 9.50
N SER A 152 -20.76 17.33 9.29
CA SER A 152 -22.00 17.48 10.06
C SER A 152 -21.89 17.11 11.55
N MET A 153 -20.78 16.50 11.97
CA MET A 153 -20.45 16.21 13.38
C MET A 153 -19.30 17.07 13.90
N GLU A 154 -18.88 18.09 13.16
CA GLU A 154 -17.86 19.04 13.61
C GLU A 154 -18.38 19.82 14.82
N PRO A 155 -17.65 19.83 15.95
CA PRO A 155 -18.08 20.55 17.14
C PRO A 155 -18.10 22.06 16.87
N VAL A 156 -19.23 22.71 17.17
CA VAL A 156 -19.34 24.16 17.18
C VAL A 156 -18.82 24.66 18.53
N PHE A 157 -17.75 25.46 18.51
CA PHE A 157 -17.14 26.07 19.70
C PHE A 157 -17.68 27.47 19.99
#